data_AF-X7E176-F1
#
_entry.id   AF-X7E176-F1
#
_cell.length_a   1.000
_cell.length_b   1.000
_cell.length_c   1.000
_cell.angle_alpha   90.00
_cell.angle_beta   90.00
_cell.angle_gamma   90.00
#
_symmetry.space_group_name_H-M   'P 1'
#
loop_
_entity.id
_entity.type
_entity.pdbx_description
1 polymer ?
#
loop_
_entity_poly.entity_id
_entity_poly.type
_entity_poly.pdbx_seq_one_letter_code
_entity_poly.pdbx_strand_id
1 'polypeptide(L)' 'MNRRKKIKDILTKRNKQATLKANPKKAKPKYISKAERAKMEADAATESTIDTVTTENTEESSAEENNA' A
#
# COMPACT_ATOMS: atom_id res chain seq x y z
N MET A 1 4.09 -27.35 -23.74
CA MET A 1 5.35 -27.09 -22.99
C MET A 1 5.93 -28.41 -22.51
N ASN A 2 7.19 -28.71 -22.81
CA ASN A 2 7.84 -29.92 -22.31
C ASN A 2 7.80 -29.99 -20.77
N ARG A 3 7.66 -31.19 -20.21
CA ARG A 3 7.52 -31.43 -18.77
C ARG A 3 8.58 -30.71 -17.93
N ARG A 4 9.83 -30.69 -18.41
CA ARG A 4 10.96 -29.95 -17.82
C ARG A 4 10.66 -28.46 -17.66
N LYS A 5 10.13 -27.83 -18.71
CA LYS A 5 9.78 -26.42 -18.73
C LYS A 5 8.60 -26.13 -17.77
N LYS A 6 7.59 -27.00 -17.72
CA LYS A 6 6.45 -26.85 -16.79
C LYS A 6 6.88 -26.93 -15.31
N ILE A 7 7.77 -27.87 -14.99
CA ILE A 7 8.33 -28.00 -13.63
C ILE A 7 9.09 -26.73 -13.23
N LYS A 8 9.94 -26.19 -14.13
CA LYS A 8 10.68 -24.95 -13.90
C LYS A 8 9.75 -23.77 -13.63
N ASP A 9 8.68 -23.62 -14.41
CA ASP A 9 7.72 -22.53 -14.23
C ASP A 9 6.99 -22.61 -12.88
N ILE A 10 6.59 -23.81 -12.45
CA ILE A 10 5.94 -24.02 -11.16
C ILE A 10 6.89 -23.67 -10.02
N LEU A 11 8.15 -24.15 -10.07
CA LEU A 11 9.15 -23.88 -9.04
C LEU A 11 9.48 -22.40 -8.93
N THR A 12 9.68 -21.72 -10.06
CA THR A 12 9.98 -20.29 -10.08
C THR A 12 8.82 -19.45 -9.54
N LYS A 13 7.56 -19.79 -9.87
CA LYS A 13 6.38 -19.13 -9.31
C LYS A 13 6.29 -19.30 -7.79
N ARG A 14 6.50 -20.52 -7.29
CA ARG A 14 6.49 -20.81 -5.84
C ARG A 14 7.60 -20.09 -5.10
N ASN A 15 8.82 -20.08 -5.64
CA ASN A 15 9.95 -19.36 -5.04
C ASN A 15 9.69 -17.85 -4.98
N LYS A 16 9.13 -17.26 -6.05
CA LYS A 16 8.74 -15.84 -6.04
C LYS A 16 7.72 -15.54 -4.94
N GLN A 17 6.71 -16.37 -4.77
CA GLN A 17 5.72 -16.20 -3.70
C GLN A 17 6.34 -16.36 -2.30
N ALA A 18 7.20 -17.35 -2.09
CA ALA A 18 7.88 -17.55 -0.82
C ALA A 18 8.81 -16.38 -0.45
N THR A 19 9.59 -15.88 -1.40
CA THR A 19 10.47 -14.71 -1.18
C THR A 19 9.70 -13.44 -0.85
N LEU A 20 8.55 -13.21 -1.49
CA LEU A 20 7.67 -12.08 -1.20
C LEU A 20 7.05 -12.16 0.20
N LYS A 21 6.72 -13.38 0.68
CA LYS A 21 6.20 -13.61 2.02
C LYS A 21 7.28 -13.44 3.10
N ALA A 22 8.48 -13.98 2.87
CA ALA A 22 9.59 -13.90 3.81
C ALA A 22 10.22 -12.49 3.89
N ASN A 23 10.25 -11.77 2.77
CA ASN A 23 10.76 -10.40 2.69
C ASN A 23 9.72 -9.52 1.96
N PRO A 24 8.67 -9.04 2.66
CA PRO A 24 7.71 -8.16 2.06
C PRO A 24 8.42 -6.91 1.52
N LYS A 25 8.23 -6.62 0.23
CA LYS A 25 8.86 -5.49 -0.47
C LYS A 25 8.58 -4.12 0.18
N LYS A 26 7.54 -4.05 1.01
CA LYS A 26 7.12 -2.86 1.76
C LYS A 26 7.79 -2.73 3.14
N ALA A 27 8.37 -3.79 3.70
CA ALA A 27 8.95 -3.75 5.04
C ALA A 27 10.32 -3.05 5.09
N LYS A 28 11.01 -2.92 3.96
CA LYS A 28 12.23 -2.12 3.86
C LYS A 28 11.94 -0.92 2.97
N PRO A 29 12.24 0.32 3.41
CA PRO A 29 12.13 1.47 2.54
C PRO A 29 13.00 1.21 1.31
N LYS A 30 12.42 1.35 0.12
CA LYS A 30 13.15 1.30 -1.13
C LYS A 30 14.28 2.33 -1.03
N TYR A 31 15.53 1.91 -1.27
CA TYR A 31 16.62 2.88 -1.38
C TYR A 31 16.33 3.78 -2.59
N ILE A 32 15.90 4.99 -2.28
CA ILE A 32 15.72 6.10 -3.19
C ILE A 32 16.88 7.07 -2.98
N SER A 33 17.31 7.74 -4.04
CA SER A 33 18.35 8.76 -3.93
C SER A 33 17.88 9.92 -3.03
N LYS A 34 18.81 10.72 -2.48
CA LYS A 34 18.45 11.90 -1.67
C LYS A 34 17.52 12.86 -2.42
N ALA A 35 17.73 13.02 -3.73
CA ALA A 35 16.90 13.86 -4.57
C ALA A 35 15.47 13.32 -4.73
N GLU A 36 15.31 12.00 -4.83
CA GLU A 36 14.01 11.36 -5.01
C GLU A 36 13.20 11.32 -3.71
N ARG A 37 13.87 11.27 -2.55
CA ARG A 37 13.21 11.47 -1.25
C ARG A 37 12.66 12.88 -1.09
N ALA A 38 13.43 13.90 -1.47
CA ALA A 38 12.96 15.29 -1.41
C ALA A 38 11.76 15.56 -2.33
N LYS A 39 11.75 14.95 -3.52
CA LYS A 39 10.60 15.01 -4.44
C LYS A 39 9.36 14.34 -3.84
N MET A 40 9.50 13.12 -3.32
CA MET A 40 8.37 12.42 -2.71
C MET A 40 7.88 13.07 -1.40
N GLU A 41 8.73 13.76 -0.65
CA GLU A 41 8.30 14.52 0.53
C GLU A 41 7.56 15.81 0.14
N ALA A 42 7.98 16.47 -0.93
CA ALA A 42 7.26 17.60 -1.51
C ALA A 42 5.89 17.17 -2.09
N ASP A 43 5.86 16.05 -2.83
CA ASP A 43 4.62 15.51 -3.40
C ASP A 43 3.67 15.00 -2.29
N ALA A 44 4.20 14.31 -1.27
CA ALA A 44 3.41 13.85 -0.12
C ALA A 44 2.89 15.02 0.75
N ALA A 45 3.64 16.12 0.85
CA ALA A 45 3.15 17.34 1.50
C ALA A 45 1.95 17.94 0.75
N THR A 46 1.91 17.84 -0.58
CA THR A 46 0.78 18.29 -1.39
C THR A 46 -0.42 17.33 -1.38
N GLU A 47 -0.20 16.02 -1.31
CA GLU A 47 -1.30 15.03 -1.23
C GLU A 47 -1.91 14.95 0.18
N SER A 48 -1.13 15.17 1.24
CA SER A 48 -1.64 15.17 2.63
C SER A 48 -2.63 16.31 2.93
N THR A 49 -2.68 17.34 2.09
CA THR A 49 -3.70 18.40 2.18
C THR A 49 -5.02 18.05 1.46
N ILE A 50 -5.06 16.98 0.67
CA ILE A 50 -6.26 16.57 -0.09
C ILE A 50 -7.04 15.48 0.67
N ASP A 51 -6.36 14.59 1.40
CA ASP A 51 -7.03 13.51 2.13
C ASP A 51 -7.73 13.94 3.43
N THR A 52 -7.44 15.14 3.97
CA THR A 52 -8.12 15.65 5.18
C THR A 52 -9.43 16.40 4.92
N VAL A 53 -9.78 16.72 3.67
CA VAL A 53 -10.98 17.54 3.35
C VAL A 53 -12.18 16.72 2.85
N THR A 54 -12.03 15.39 2.71
CA THR A 54 -13.12 14.54 2.16
C THR A 54 -13.71 13.52 3.16
N THR A 55 -13.49 13.71 4.47
CA THR A 55 -14.10 12.87 5.52
C THR A 55 -14.61 13.70 6.71
N GLU A 56 -15.06 14.93 6.47
CA GLU A 56 -15.67 15.78 7.52
C GLU A 56 -16.87 16.53 6.93
N ASN A 57 -17.90 15.81 6.42
CA ASN A 57 -19.22 16.44 6.17
C ASN A 57 -20.38 15.48 5.86
N THR A 58 -20.48 14.33 6.52
CA THR A 58 -21.75 13.58 6.60
C THR A 58 -21.78 12.86 7.93
N GLU A 59 -22.90 12.96 8.65
CA GLU A 59 -23.16 12.41 9.99
C GLU A 59 -22.89 13.33 11.21
N GLU A 60 -23.28 14.60 11.11
CA GLU A 60 -23.85 15.32 12.26
C GLU A 60 -25.29 15.74 11.91
N SER A 61 -26.24 14.80 12.05
CA SER A 61 -27.62 15.11 12.43
C SER A 61 -28.39 13.81 12.69
N SER A 62 -29.12 13.77 13.81
CA SER A 62 -29.93 12.66 14.36
C SER A 62 -29.12 11.62 15.14
N ALA A 63 -29.34 11.34 16.42
CA ALA A 63 -30.59 11.42 17.16
C ALA A 63 -30.35 11.94 18.59
N GLU A 64 -30.91 13.12 18.83
CA GLU A 64 -31.43 13.50 20.14
C GLU A 64 -32.75 12.74 20.35
N GLU A 65 -33.07 12.49 21.62
CA GLU A 65 -34.36 12.00 22.16
C GLU A 65 -34.48 10.53 22.65
N ASN A 66 -34.76 10.47 23.97
CA ASN A 66 -35.63 9.55 24.72
C ASN A 66 -35.00 8.33 25.41
N ASN A 67 -35.39 7.94 26.62
CA ASN A 67 -36.08 8.49 27.81
C ASN A 67 -36.17 7.30 28.80
N ALA A 68 -36.30 7.62 30.09
CA ALA A 68 -36.85 6.79 31.18
C ALA A 68 -35.97 5.72 31.83
#